data_AF-A0A7V1YJC1-F1
#
_entry.id   AF-A0A7V1YJC1-F1
#
_cell.length_a   1.000
_cell.length_b   1.000
_cell.length_c   1.000
_cell.angle_alpha   90.00
_cell.angle_beta   90.00
_cell.angle_gamma   90.00
#
_symmetry.space_group_name_H-M   'P 1'
#
loop_
_entity.id
_entity.type
_entity.pdbx_description
1 polymer ?
#
loop_
_entity_poly.entity_id
_entity_poly.type
_entity_poly.pdbx_seq_one_letter_code
_entity_poly.pdbx_strand_id
1 'polypeptide(L)'
;MPKPTRTSPVTADPPAGGRVDPSRPLAVVRGARDETAYLYQIIQTIGAGPDLETILHGVVRLVTEASACHACFIYFLEGDALELRAASEAYRHLEGRVRIPFGEGLTGWVAKTRRSAYIRQNALEDPRVRRAYFPELGDDVYQSLVSVPIFARGGD
;
A
#
# COMPACT_ATOMS: atom_id res chain seq x y z
N MET A 1 -53.56 29.71 74.72
CA MET A 1 -52.60 29.80 75.85
C MET A 1 -52.53 28.42 76.52
N PRO A 2 -51.46 27.99 77.21
CA PRO A 2 -50.02 27.91 76.91
C PRO A 2 -49.53 26.43 76.86
N LYS A 3 -48.27 26.20 76.45
CA LYS A 3 -47.45 24.97 76.67
C LYS A 3 -47.13 24.83 78.19
N PRO A 4 -46.71 23.67 78.78
CA PRO A 4 -45.44 23.02 78.38
C PRO A 4 -45.16 21.51 78.73
N THR A 5 -44.08 21.00 78.13
CA THR A 5 -43.02 20.06 78.60
C THR A 5 -43.22 18.57 78.98
N ARG A 6 -42.44 17.73 78.25
CA ARG A 6 -41.54 16.60 78.67
C ARG A 6 -42.20 15.36 79.34
N THR A 7 -41.88 14.09 79.05
CA THR A 7 -40.66 13.42 78.51
C THR A 7 -41.00 11.96 78.12
N SER A 8 -40.28 11.42 77.13
CA SER A 8 -40.12 10.03 76.61
C SER A 8 -39.92 8.92 77.68
N PRO A 9 -39.91 7.58 77.37
CA PRO A 9 -39.50 6.97 76.10
C PRO A 9 -40.23 5.69 75.62
N VAL A 10 -40.17 5.41 74.32
CA VAL A 10 -40.04 4.05 73.80
C VAL A 10 -39.15 4.11 72.57
N THR A 11 -38.04 3.39 72.65
CA THR A 11 -37.07 3.19 71.58
C THR A 11 -37.28 1.77 71.06
N ALA A 12 -37.61 1.62 69.78
CA ALA A 12 -37.24 0.47 68.96
C ALA A 12 -37.33 0.88 67.48
N ASP A 13 -36.22 0.64 66.78
CA ASP A 13 -35.83 1.12 65.45
C ASP A 13 -36.58 0.44 64.26
N PRO A 14 -36.39 0.92 63.01
CA PRO A 14 -37.35 0.85 61.89
C PRO A 14 -37.06 -0.28 60.87
N PRO A 15 -37.94 -0.51 59.87
CA PRO A 15 -37.51 -1.02 58.58
C PRO A 15 -37.15 0.14 57.62
N ALA A 16 -35.98 0.01 57.01
CA ALA A 16 -35.32 1.01 56.17
C ALA A 16 -36.09 1.37 54.89
N GLY A 17 -36.25 2.67 54.65
CA GLY A 17 -36.58 3.24 53.34
C GLY A 17 -35.30 3.51 52.54
N GLY A 18 -35.18 2.88 51.38
CA GLY A 18 -34.13 3.16 50.40
C GLY A 18 -34.48 4.38 49.53
N ARG A 19 -33.64 5.42 49.60
CA ARG A 19 -33.69 6.64 48.80
C ARG A 19 -33.51 6.35 47.31
N VAL A 20 -34.21 7.12 46.47
CA VAL A 20 -33.89 7.26 45.05
C VAL A 20 -32.49 7.90 44.94
N ASP A 21 -31.57 7.24 44.25
CA ASP A 21 -30.21 7.72 44.01
C ASP A 21 -30.16 8.63 42.76
N PRO A 22 -29.78 9.91 42.89
CA PRO A 22 -29.60 10.83 41.75
C PRO A 22 -28.34 10.52 40.91
N SER A 23 -27.56 9.51 41.26
CA SER A 23 -26.26 9.18 40.66
C SER A 23 -26.39 8.12 39.57
N ARG A 24 -27.26 8.34 38.57
CA ARG A 24 -27.16 7.63 37.28
C ARG A 24 -26.12 8.33 36.39
N PRO A 25 -25.05 7.65 35.93
CA PRO A 25 -24.38 8.05 34.71
C PRO A 25 -25.27 7.70 33.50
N LEU A 26 -25.37 8.64 32.57
CA LEU A 26 -26.08 8.56 31.31
C LEU A 26 -25.68 7.32 30.51
N ALA A 27 -26.60 6.38 30.37
CA ALA A 27 -26.52 5.31 29.39
C ALA A 27 -26.89 5.81 27.99
N VAL A 28 -26.20 6.83 27.45
CA VAL A 28 -26.34 7.25 26.04
C VAL A 28 -25.06 7.98 25.60
N VAL A 29 -24.02 7.27 25.16
CA VAL A 29 -23.08 7.70 24.08
C VAL A 29 -22.31 6.45 23.63
N ARG A 30 -22.96 5.54 22.89
CA ARG A 30 -22.24 4.43 22.20
C ARG A 30 -22.59 4.29 20.72
N GLY A 31 -23.31 5.25 20.13
CA GLY A 31 -23.60 5.31 18.69
C GLY A 31 -22.78 6.36 17.93
N ALA A 32 -22.44 7.48 18.57
CA ALA A 32 -21.80 8.62 17.89
C ALA A 32 -20.27 8.50 17.68
N ARG A 33 -19.63 7.44 18.22
CA ARG A 33 -18.19 7.21 18.02
C ARG A 33 -17.87 6.36 16.79
N ASP A 34 -18.83 5.56 16.32
CA ASP A 34 -18.64 4.69 15.16
C ASP A 34 -18.76 5.47 13.85
N GLU A 35 -19.76 6.34 13.72
CA GLU A 35 -20.00 7.11 12.49
C GLU A 35 -18.83 8.07 12.16
N THR A 36 -18.27 8.74 13.16
CA THR A 36 -17.07 9.56 12.99
C THR A 36 -15.84 8.71 12.71
N ALA A 37 -15.73 7.50 13.29
CA ALA A 37 -14.63 6.58 12.99
C ALA A 37 -14.66 6.11 11.53
N TYR A 38 -15.85 5.87 10.95
CA TYR A 38 -15.98 5.56 9.53
C TYR A 38 -15.55 6.72 8.63
N LEU A 39 -15.94 7.95 8.95
CA LEU A 39 -15.48 9.12 8.19
C LEU A 39 -13.97 9.30 8.28
N TYR A 40 -13.38 9.13 9.47
CA TYR A 40 -11.92 9.14 9.62
C TYR A 40 -11.25 8.01 8.84
N GLN A 41 -11.84 6.82 8.82
CA GLN A 41 -11.31 5.68 8.07
C GLN A 41 -11.42 5.90 6.55
N ILE A 42 -12.51 6.51 6.07
CA ILE A 42 -12.68 6.92 4.67
C ILE A 42 -11.66 7.98 4.29
N ILE A 43 -11.50 9.03 5.12
CA ILE A 43 -10.51 10.09 4.90
C ILE A 43 -9.09 9.53 4.93
N GLN A 44 -8.79 8.59 5.83
CA GLN A 44 -7.49 7.93 5.87
C GLN A 44 -7.28 7.02 4.66
N THR A 45 -8.29 6.29 4.21
CA THR A 45 -8.20 5.46 3.00
C THR A 45 -7.98 6.29 1.74
N ILE A 46 -8.70 7.41 1.61
CA ILE A 46 -8.54 8.35 0.48
C ILE A 46 -7.21 9.12 0.59
N GLY A 47 -6.83 9.53 1.80
CA GLY A 47 -5.63 10.33 2.08
C GLY A 47 -4.33 9.52 2.07
N ALA A 48 -4.40 8.20 2.28
CA ALA A 48 -3.27 7.28 2.10
C ALA A 48 -2.77 7.26 0.65
N GLY A 49 -3.58 7.77 -0.29
CA GLY A 49 -3.29 7.74 -1.71
C GLY A 49 -3.47 6.34 -2.30
N PRO A 50 -3.32 6.21 -3.63
CA PRO A 50 -3.29 4.90 -4.26
C PRO A 50 -2.19 4.04 -3.64
N ASP A 51 -2.46 2.76 -3.46
CA ASP A 51 -1.43 1.79 -3.09
C ASP A 51 -0.33 1.77 -4.16
N LEU A 52 0.86 1.30 -3.78
CA LEU A 52 2.04 1.32 -4.65
C LEU A 52 1.80 0.61 -5.99
N GLU A 53 1.06 -0.49 -6.00
CA GLU A 53 0.77 -1.26 -7.21
C GLU A 53 -0.09 -0.43 -8.17
N THR A 54 -1.14 0.22 -7.67
CA THR A 54 -1.96 1.17 -8.45
C THR A 54 -1.11 2.30 -9.06
N ILE A 55 -0.16 2.86 -8.30
CA ILE A 55 0.76 3.90 -8.82
C ILE A 55 1.64 3.33 -9.93
N LEU A 56 2.28 2.19 -9.71
CA LEU A 56 3.20 1.59 -10.67
C LEU A 56 2.49 1.24 -11.99
N HIS A 57 1.28 0.68 -11.92
CA HIS A 57 0.48 0.44 -13.13
C HIS A 57 0.08 1.74 -13.84
N GLY A 58 -0.25 2.80 -13.09
CA GLY A 58 -0.49 4.11 -13.65
C GLY A 58 0.71 4.64 -14.43
N VAL A 59 1.91 4.51 -13.86
CA VAL A 59 3.17 4.91 -14.51
C VAL A 59 3.43 4.07 -15.77
N VAL A 60 3.34 2.74 -15.67
CA VAL A 60 3.52 1.84 -16.83
C VAL A 60 2.57 2.21 -17.96
N ARG A 61 1.29 2.45 -17.66
CA ARG A 61 0.29 2.84 -18.66
C ARG A 61 0.67 4.16 -19.33
N LEU A 62 0.96 5.19 -18.54
CA LEU A 62 1.34 6.52 -19.07
C LEU A 62 2.62 6.47 -19.92
N VAL A 63 3.63 5.72 -19.49
CA VAL A 63 4.89 5.57 -20.24
C VAL A 63 4.67 4.77 -21.52
N THR A 64 3.86 3.71 -21.48
CA THR A 64 3.52 2.91 -22.67
C THR A 64 2.80 3.79 -23.70
N GLU A 65 1.81 4.57 -23.26
CA GLU A 65 1.06 5.51 -24.12
C GLU A 65 1.97 6.61 -24.69
N ALA A 66 2.79 7.26 -23.86
CA ALA A 66 3.64 8.38 -24.27
C ALA A 66 4.79 7.96 -25.21
N SER A 67 5.32 6.75 -25.05
CA SER A 67 6.42 6.23 -25.88
C SER A 67 5.97 5.40 -27.07
N ALA A 68 4.67 5.06 -27.14
CA ALA A 68 4.10 4.12 -28.11
C ALA A 68 4.88 2.79 -28.19
N CYS A 69 5.39 2.31 -27.05
CA CYS A 69 6.12 1.05 -26.98
C CYS A 69 5.16 -0.15 -26.92
N HIS A 70 5.63 -1.33 -27.34
CA HIS A 70 4.85 -2.56 -27.29
C HIS A 70 4.64 -3.08 -25.86
N ALA A 71 5.59 -2.82 -24.97
CA ALA A 71 5.54 -3.24 -23.58
C ALA A 71 6.44 -2.35 -22.71
N CYS A 72 6.05 -2.19 -21.44
CA CYS A 72 6.78 -1.49 -20.41
C CYS A 72 6.75 -2.31 -19.11
N PHE A 73 7.87 -2.33 -18.40
CA PHE A 73 8.10 -3.16 -17.23
C PHE A 73 8.84 -2.37 -16.16
N ILE A 74 8.44 -2.55 -14.90
CA ILE A 74 9.14 -1.99 -13.74
C ILE A 74 9.61 -3.14 -12.86
N TYR A 75 10.90 -3.13 -12.56
CA TYR A 75 11.54 -4.14 -11.71
C TYR A 75 12.05 -3.52 -10.42
N PHE A 76 11.90 -4.22 -9.30
CA PHE A 76 12.51 -3.87 -8.04
C PHE A 76 13.71 -4.79 -7.77
N LEU A 77 14.77 -4.21 -7.23
CA LEU A 77 15.91 -4.99 -6.74
C LEU A 77 15.56 -5.56 -5.36
N GLU A 78 15.45 -6.88 -5.28
CA GLU A 78 15.11 -7.65 -4.08
C GLU A 78 16.23 -8.67 -3.84
N GLY A 79 17.15 -8.35 -2.93
CA GLY A 79 18.36 -9.15 -2.70
C GLY A 79 19.30 -9.11 -3.91
N ASP A 80 19.54 -10.28 -4.51
CA ASP A 80 20.40 -10.48 -5.69
C ASP A 80 19.62 -10.66 -7.00
N ALA A 81 18.34 -10.27 -7.03
CA ALA A 81 17.51 -10.39 -8.23
C ALA A 81 16.59 -9.18 -8.42
N LEU A 82 16.23 -8.93 -9.68
CA LEU A 82 15.24 -7.96 -10.11
C LEU A 82 13.89 -8.67 -10.29
N GLU A 83 12.92 -8.33 -9.46
CA GLU A 83 11.57 -8.88 -9.52
C GLU A 83 10.65 -7.96 -10.33
N LEU A 84 9.85 -8.53 -11.25
CA LEU A 84 8.87 -7.77 -12.01
C LEU A 84 7.70 -7.35 -11.12
N ARG A 85 7.53 -6.04 -10.89
CA ARG A 85 6.51 -5.48 -9.99
C ARG A 85 5.33 -4.84 -10.70
N ALA A 86 5.51 -4.39 -11.93
CA ALA A 86 4.43 -3.91 -12.77
C ALA A 86 4.80 -4.06 -14.25
N ALA A 87 3.82 -4.42 -15.06
CA ALA A 87 3.96 -4.63 -16.49
C ALA A 87 2.76 -4.05 -17.26
N SER A 88 2.94 -3.85 -18.57
CA SER A 88 1.83 -3.55 -19.47
C SER A 88 0.78 -4.65 -19.40
N GLU A 89 -0.47 -4.31 -19.68
CA GLU A 89 -1.64 -5.18 -19.44
C GLU A 89 -1.48 -6.62 -19.96
N ALA A 90 -0.96 -6.79 -21.18
CA ALA A 90 -0.72 -8.10 -21.79
C ALA A 90 0.21 -9.01 -20.98
N TYR A 91 1.07 -8.44 -20.14
CA TYR A 91 2.11 -9.13 -19.38
C TYR A 91 1.89 -9.11 -17.86
N ARG A 92 0.74 -8.60 -17.38
CA ARG A 92 0.44 -8.53 -15.94
C ARG A 92 0.52 -9.91 -15.24
N HIS A 93 0.19 -10.97 -15.97
CA HIS A 93 0.27 -12.35 -15.48
C HIS A 93 1.69 -12.84 -15.12
N LEU A 94 2.73 -12.07 -15.47
CA LEU A 94 4.15 -12.35 -15.18
C LEU A 94 4.66 -11.64 -13.92
N GLU A 95 3.89 -10.70 -13.37
CA GLU A 95 4.27 -9.94 -12.17
C GLU A 95 4.44 -10.88 -10.97
N GLY A 96 5.51 -10.66 -10.19
CA GLY A 96 5.92 -11.53 -9.07
C GLY A 96 6.44 -12.92 -9.48
N ARG A 97 6.32 -13.34 -10.75
CA ARG A 97 6.82 -14.62 -11.26
C ARG A 97 8.17 -14.47 -11.94
N VAL A 98 8.33 -13.42 -12.73
CA VAL A 98 9.59 -13.14 -13.44
C VAL A 98 10.61 -12.53 -12.48
N ARG A 99 11.76 -13.19 -12.38
CA ARG A 99 12.93 -12.73 -11.64
C ARG A 99 14.17 -12.80 -12.53
N ILE A 100 14.94 -11.72 -12.55
CA ILE A 100 16.18 -11.61 -13.33
C ILE A 100 17.35 -11.53 -12.34
N PRO A 101 18.36 -12.42 -12.42
CA PRO A 101 19.53 -12.29 -11.56
C PRO A 101 20.21 -10.92 -11.71
N PHE A 102 20.70 -10.36 -10.61
CA PHE A 102 21.31 -9.04 -10.62
C PHE A 102 22.56 -9.00 -11.51
N GLY A 103 22.62 -8.00 -12.39
CA GLY A 103 23.70 -7.88 -13.37
C GLY A 103 23.49 -8.70 -14.66
N GLU A 104 22.44 -9.51 -14.75
CA GLU A 104 22.08 -10.22 -15.98
C GLU A 104 21.11 -9.42 -16.85
N GLY A 105 21.25 -9.59 -18.16
CA GLY A 105 20.41 -8.89 -19.12
C GLY A 105 20.75 -7.41 -19.25
N LEU A 106 20.01 -6.73 -20.13
CA LEU A 106 20.08 -5.28 -20.24
C LEU A 106 19.64 -4.61 -18.93
N THR A 107 18.52 -5.05 -18.36
CA THR A 107 17.96 -4.49 -17.11
C THR A 107 18.89 -4.69 -15.92
N GLY A 108 19.46 -5.89 -15.72
CA GLY A 108 20.43 -6.13 -14.66
C GLY A 108 21.73 -5.37 -14.87
N TRP A 109 22.19 -5.21 -16.12
CA TRP A 109 23.33 -4.34 -16.41
C TRP A 109 23.06 -2.88 -16.04
N VAL A 110 21.88 -2.34 -16.36
CA VAL A 110 21.47 -0.98 -15.98
C VAL A 110 21.38 -0.83 -14.46
N ALA A 111 20.77 -1.80 -13.78
CA ALA A 111 20.68 -1.81 -12.32
C ALA A 111 22.07 -1.81 -11.67
N LYS A 112 23.00 -2.63 -12.18
CA LYS A 112 24.37 -2.74 -11.67
C LYS A 112 25.21 -1.50 -11.95
N THR A 113 25.11 -0.94 -13.15
CA THR A 113 25.96 0.20 -13.56
C THR A 113 25.37 1.55 -13.22
N ARG A 114 24.07 1.60 -12.85
CA ARG A 114 23.31 2.83 -12.57
C ARG A 114 23.30 3.80 -13.75
N ARG A 115 23.45 3.27 -14.97
CA ARG A 115 23.46 4.04 -16.22
C ARG A 115 22.38 3.52 -17.13
N SER A 116 21.59 4.45 -17.68
CA SER A 116 20.58 4.12 -18.67
C SER A 116 21.19 3.48 -19.91
N ALA A 117 20.45 2.54 -20.51
CA ALA A 117 20.81 1.93 -21.78
C ALA A 117 19.65 2.06 -22.77
N TYR A 118 19.99 2.31 -24.03
CA TYR A 118 19.05 2.43 -25.13
C TYR A 118 19.59 1.68 -26.35
N ILE A 119 18.74 0.87 -26.96
CA ILE A 119 19.03 0.11 -28.18
C ILE A 119 17.93 0.44 -29.18
N ARG A 120 18.33 1.01 -30.31
CA ARG A 120 17.37 1.52 -31.31
C ARG A 120 16.75 0.40 -32.15
N GLN A 121 17.54 -0.59 -32.54
CA GLN A 121 17.20 -1.68 -33.45
C GLN A 121 18.07 -2.91 -33.14
N ASN A 122 17.66 -4.08 -33.64
CA ASN A 122 18.38 -5.35 -33.50
C ASN A 122 18.77 -5.70 -32.05
N ALA A 123 17.88 -5.49 -31.09
CA ALA A 123 18.24 -5.66 -29.68
C ALA A 123 18.78 -7.06 -29.34
N LEU A 124 18.37 -8.10 -30.08
CA LEU A 124 18.91 -9.46 -29.98
C LEU A 124 20.41 -9.60 -30.30
N GLU A 125 20.96 -8.68 -31.10
CA GLU A 125 22.40 -8.64 -31.40
C GLU A 125 23.20 -8.04 -30.25
N ASP A 126 22.57 -7.30 -29.33
CA ASP A 126 23.25 -6.74 -28.16
C ASP A 126 23.62 -7.87 -27.18
N PRO A 127 24.92 -8.05 -26.85
CA PRO A 127 25.36 -9.11 -25.95
C PRO A 127 24.71 -9.06 -24.56
N ARG A 128 24.25 -7.87 -24.12
CA ARG A 128 23.58 -7.69 -22.83
C ARG A 128 22.15 -8.23 -22.89
N VAL A 129 21.45 -8.09 -24.00
CA VAL A 129 20.08 -8.60 -24.18
C VAL A 129 20.09 -10.11 -24.37
N ARG A 130 20.99 -10.62 -25.22
CA ARG A 130 21.14 -12.06 -25.49
C ARG A 130 21.42 -12.90 -24.24
N ARG A 131 22.04 -12.30 -23.21
CA ARG A 131 22.38 -12.99 -21.95
C ARG A 131 21.18 -13.21 -21.05
N ALA A 132 20.08 -12.48 -21.22
CA ALA A 132 18.86 -12.65 -20.45
C ALA A 132 17.71 -13.00 -21.40
N TYR A 133 17.73 -14.23 -21.88
CA TYR A 133 16.64 -14.81 -22.62
C TYR A 133 15.61 -15.34 -21.61
N PHE A 134 14.41 -14.77 -21.61
CA PHE A 134 13.29 -15.25 -20.81
C PHE A 134 12.24 -15.86 -21.74
N PRO A 135 12.09 -17.19 -21.75
CA PRO A 135 11.06 -17.86 -22.55
C PRO A 135 9.65 -17.35 -22.23
N GLU A 136 9.44 -16.90 -20.99
CA GLU A 136 8.16 -16.36 -20.50
C GLU A 136 7.73 -15.06 -21.18
N LEU A 137 8.67 -14.31 -21.79
CA LEU A 137 8.37 -13.06 -22.52
C LEU A 137 8.01 -13.28 -24.00
N GLY A 138 8.05 -14.53 -24.49
CA GLY A 138 7.78 -14.90 -25.87
C GLY A 138 9.02 -14.83 -26.78
N ASP A 139 8.94 -15.55 -27.90
CA ASP A 139 10.11 -15.88 -28.74
C ASP A 139 10.64 -14.73 -29.63
N ASP A 140 9.87 -13.66 -29.86
CA ASP A 140 10.28 -12.51 -30.68
C ASP A 140 10.58 -11.27 -29.84
N VAL A 141 11.80 -11.28 -29.30
CA VAL A 141 12.36 -10.31 -28.37
C VAL A 141 12.53 -8.95 -29.05
N TYR A 142 11.83 -7.95 -28.53
CA TYR A 142 11.72 -6.57 -29.00
C TYR A 142 12.90 -6.04 -29.85
N GLN A 143 12.57 -5.43 -30.99
CA GLN A 143 13.58 -4.83 -31.90
C GLN A 143 14.35 -3.67 -31.25
N SER A 144 13.71 -2.94 -30.34
CA SER A 144 14.28 -1.80 -29.63
C SER A 144 13.99 -1.92 -28.13
N LEU A 145 14.90 -1.42 -27.31
CA LEU A 145 14.81 -1.49 -25.86
C LEU A 145 15.34 -0.20 -25.22
N VAL A 146 14.68 0.23 -24.15
CA VAL A 146 15.18 1.27 -23.26
C VAL A 146 15.08 0.75 -21.84
N SER A 147 16.15 0.92 -21.06
CA SER A 147 16.19 0.57 -19.66
C SER A 147 16.82 1.71 -18.88
N VAL A 148 16.10 2.19 -17.87
CA VAL A 148 16.49 3.35 -17.06
C VAL A 148 16.48 2.96 -15.58
N PRO A 149 17.50 3.35 -14.81
CA PRO A 149 17.52 3.08 -13.39
C PRO A 149 16.55 4.03 -12.65
N ILE A 150 15.79 3.50 -11.70
CA ILE A 150 14.92 4.27 -10.81
C ILE A 150 15.53 4.18 -9.40
N PHE A 151 15.82 5.32 -8.79
CA PHE A 151 16.42 5.38 -7.47
C PHE A 151 15.37 5.79 -6.42
N ALA A 152 15.33 5.05 -5.31
CA ALA A 152 14.55 5.46 -4.14
C ALA A 152 15.23 6.65 -3.44
N ARG A 153 14.43 7.46 -2.75
CA ARG A 153 14.85 8.73 -2.13
C ARG A 153 15.81 8.58 -0.93
N GLY A 154 16.18 7.36 -0.55
CA GLY A 154 17.14 7.05 0.53
C GLY A 154 18.30 6.17 0.08
N GLY A 155 18.73 6.33 -1.18
CA GLY A 155 19.53 5.36 -1.91
C GLY A 155 20.87 4.96 -1.30
N ASP A 156 21.23 3.71 -1.58
CA ASP A 156 22.59 3.21 -1.77
C ASP A 156 22.63 2.27 -2.96
#